data_AF-A0A7Y6MH59-F1
#
_entry.id   AF-A0A7Y6MH59-F1
#
_cell.length_a   1.000
_cell.length_b   1.000
_cell.length_c   1.000
_cell.angle_alpha   90.00
_cell.angle_beta   90.00
_cell.angle_gamma   90.00
#
_symmetry.space_group_name_H-M   'P 1'
#
loop_
_entity.id
_entity.type
_entity.pdbx_description
1 polymer ?
#
loop_
_entity_poly.entity_id
_entity_poly.type
_entity_poly.pdbx_seq_one_letter_code
_entity_poly.pdbx_strand_id
1 'polypeptide(L)'
;MTRAQAKERNRRALLDSARQVVARDGHRARLEEIAEQAGLTTGAVYSLFGSKDGLLIALLTDYLGPHYEDLEQAVPPGLGLADAVGAFARRYRRLCDDPDARRHLSFEISMQDMALRDPGLGPRFAASVRAHEERLTALFAGRAHDGAVLTPRQARRLATALRGLLIGLSQGVVLGLIGPAPEPGAPGPDTSRPHASDPHASRPDTSEQPTSRQDAGEEYASERYFADAARALVTPPVLGPP
;
A
#
# COMPACT_ATOMS: atom_id res chain seq x y z
N MET A 1 33.21 15.94 6.30
CA MET A 1 31.74 15.91 6.30
C MET A 1 31.23 17.33 6.47
N THR A 2 30.41 17.86 5.57
CA THR A 2 29.90 19.24 5.65
C THR A 2 28.78 19.34 6.67
N ARG A 3 28.48 20.57 7.12
CA ARG A 3 27.33 20.84 8.01
C ARG A 3 26.00 20.36 7.39
N ALA A 4 25.86 20.48 6.08
CA ALA A 4 24.68 19.99 5.35
C ALA A 4 24.59 18.44 5.36
N GLN A 5 25.71 17.75 5.12
CA GLN A 5 25.76 16.29 5.19
C GLN A 5 25.44 15.77 6.60
N ALA A 6 25.96 16.41 7.64
CA ALA A 6 25.67 16.03 9.02
C ALA A 6 24.19 16.24 9.37
N LYS A 7 23.60 17.34 8.90
CA LYS A 7 22.16 17.62 9.06
C LYS A 7 21.31 16.54 8.38
N GLU A 8 21.65 16.15 7.15
CA GLU A 8 20.91 15.14 6.40
C GLU A 8 21.04 13.74 7.01
N ARG A 9 22.24 13.35 7.44
CA ARG A 9 22.44 12.09 8.18
C ARG A 9 21.57 12.03 9.43
N ASN A 10 21.54 13.12 10.21
CA ASN A 10 20.72 13.18 11.43
C ASN A 10 19.22 13.16 11.10
N ARG A 11 18.79 13.84 10.02
CA ARG A 11 17.42 13.77 9.51
C ARG A 11 17.04 12.33 9.18
N ARG A 12 17.88 11.60 8.44
CA ARG A 12 17.65 10.22 8.06
C ARG A 12 17.57 9.29 9.28
N ALA A 13 18.52 9.41 10.21
CA ALA A 13 18.53 8.61 11.44
C ALA A 13 17.24 8.78 12.28
N LEU A 14 16.72 10.01 12.36
CA LEU A 14 15.45 10.27 13.04
C LEU A 14 14.25 9.67 12.31
N LEU A 15 14.21 9.73 10.98
CA LEU A 15 13.11 9.14 10.20
C LEU A 15 13.12 7.60 10.28
N ASP A 16 14.29 6.98 10.16
CA ASP A 16 14.41 5.52 10.27
C ASP A 16 14.01 5.04 11.67
N SER A 17 14.43 5.75 12.73
CA SER A 17 14.02 5.44 14.11
C SER A 17 12.54 5.69 14.33
N ALA A 18 12.01 6.81 13.83
CA ALA A 18 10.59 7.14 13.94
C ALA A 18 9.70 6.09 13.25
N ARG A 19 10.11 5.57 12.09
CA ARG A 19 9.39 4.49 11.39
C ARG A 19 9.24 3.26 12.28
N GLN A 20 10.31 2.85 12.95
CA GLN A 20 10.32 1.66 13.81
C GLN A 20 9.45 1.88 15.05
N VAL A 21 9.60 3.01 15.74
CA VAL A 21 8.83 3.31 16.96
C VAL A 21 7.34 3.49 16.63
N VAL A 22 6.99 4.21 15.56
CA VAL A 22 5.59 4.40 15.14
C VAL A 22 4.95 3.07 14.71
N ALA A 23 5.68 2.22 13.98
CA ALA A 23 5.14 0.92 13.58
C ALA A 23 4.88 -0.03 14.76
N ARG A 24 5.64 0.12 15.86
CA ARG A 24 5.51 -0.69 17.08
C ARG A 24 4.45 -0.14 18.04
N ASP A 25 4.42 1.17 18.24
CA ASP A 25 3.66 1.81 19.33
C ASP A 25 2.49 2.68 18.86
N GLY A 26 2.41 2.96 17.57
CA GLY A 26 1.41 3.85 16.98
C GLY A 26 1.31 5.19 17.70
N HIS A 27 0.11 5.56 18.14
CA HIS A 27 -0.13 6.81 18.87
C HIS A 27 0.67 6.95 20.17
N ARG A 28 1.17 5.86 20.75
CA ARG A 28 1.97 5.88 21.98
C ARG A 28 3.44 6.24 21.72
N ALA A 29 3.87 6.32 20.45
CA ALA A 29 5.23 6.68 20.07
C ALA A 29 5.65 8.03 20.70
N ARG A 30 6.78 8.02 21.40
CA ARG A 30 7.32 9.19 22.12
C ARG A 30 8.50 9.80 21.40
N LEU A 31 8.62 11.13 21.48
CA LEU A 31 9.68 11.85 20.78
C LEU A 31 11.04 11.58 21.42
N GLU A 32 11.06 11.43 22.72
CA GLU A 32 12.22 11.09 23.54
C GLU A 32 12.83 9.77 23.08
N GLU A 33 11.99 8.74 22.93
CA GLU A 33 12.40 7.42 22.49
C GLU A 33 12.93 7.42 21.05
N ILE A 34 12.25 8.13 20.13
CA ILE A 34 12.72 8.27 18.75
C ILE A 34 14.10 8.92 18.71
N ALA A 35 14.31 9.98 19.50
CA ALA A 35 15.58 10.69 19.55
C ALA A 35 16.68 9.80 20.15
N GLU A 36 16.40 9.14 21.27
CA GLU A 36 17.31 8.21 21.93
C GLU A 36 17.73 7.08 20.99
N GLN A 37 16.78 6.43 20.31
CA GLN A 37 17.04 5.37 19.35
C GLN A 37 17.88 5.87 18.16
N ALA A 38 17.70 7.12 17.73
CA ALA A 38 18.51 7.73 16.68
C ALA A 38 19.90 8.19 17.15
N GLY A 39 20.23 8.05 18.45
CA GLY A 39 21.46 8.57 19.04
C GLY A 39 21.52 10.11 19.06
N LEU A 40 20.36 10.76 19.17
CA LEU A 40 20.19 12.21 19.08
C LEU A 40 19.37 12.75 20.27
N THR A 41 19.34 14.07 20.41
CA THR A 41 18.53 14.72 21.45
C THR A 41 17.15 15.09 20.92
N THR A 42 16.16 15.24 21.81
CA THR A 42 14.84 15.79 21.44
C THR A 42 14.97 17.18 20.82
N GLY A 43 15.93 18.00 21.27
CA GLY A 43 16.26 19.29 20.65
C GLY A 43 16.65 19.18 19.18
N ALA A 44 17.31 18.09 18.76
CA ALA A 44 17.62 17.85 17.35
C ALA A 44 16.35 17.65 16.51
N VAL A 45 15.32 16.99 17.08
CA VAL A 45 14.02 16.85 16.41
C VAL A 45 13.37 18.21 16.19
N TYR A 46 13.26 19.03 17.24
CA TYR A 46 12.68 20.36 17.12
C TYR A 46 13.47 21.24 16.13
N SER A 47 14.79 21.13 16.10
CA SER A 47 15.63 21.87 15.15
C SER A 47 15.44 21.43 13.69
N LEU A 48 15.19 20.14 13.45
CA LEU A 48 15.07 19.58 12.10
C LEU A 48 13.64 19.62 11.55
N PHE A 49 12.64 19.45 12.41
CA PHE A 49 11.25 19.24 12.01
C PHE A 49 10.26 20.23 12.65
N GLY A 50 10.70 21.05 13.60
CA GLY A 50 9.88 22.07 14.27
C GLY A 50 8.92 21.53 15.32
N SER A 51 8.33 20.35 15.12
CA SER A 51 7.43 19.70 16.08
C SER A 51 7.37 18.17 15.86
N LYS A 52 6.69 17.46 16.78
CA LYS A 52 6.37 16.04 16.61
C LYS A 52 5.56 15.82 15.33
N ASP A 53 4.54 16.64 15.08
CA ASP A 53 3.74 16.54 13.85
C ASP A 53 4.59 16.84 12.61
N GLY A 54 5.53 17.78 12.70
CA GLY A 54 6.51 18.03 11.65
C GLY A 54 7.32 16.78 11.32
N LEU A 55 7.80 16.06 12.35
CA LEU A 55 8.49 14.78 12.18
C LEU A 55 7.56 13.73 11.56
N LEU A 56 6.32 13.59 12.04
CA LEU A 56 5.36 12.60 11.53
C LEU A 56 4.99 12.85 10.06
N ILE A 57 4.82 14.10 9.64
CA ILE A 57 4.56 14.44 8.23
C ILE A 57 5.80 14.23 7.36
N ALA A 58 6.99 14.55 7.86
CA ALA A 58 8.23 14.25 7.16
C ALA A 58 8.42 12.73 6.99
N LEU A 59 8.09 11.95 8.02
CA LEU A 59 8.11 10.50 8.01
C LEU A 59 7.12 9.92 7.01
N LEU A 60 5.89 10.41 6.97
CA LEU A 60 4.90 10.02 5.97
C LEU A 60 5.40 10.31 4.55
N THR A 61 5.97 11.49 4.33
CA THR A 61 6.47 11.90 3.01
C THR A 61 7.64 11.01 2.56
N ASP A 62 8.57 10.72 3.48
CA ASP A 62 9.72 9.83 3.23
C ASP A 62 9.29 8.38 2.98
N TYR A 63 8.26 7.92 3.68
CA TYR A 63 7.66 6.60 3.47
C TYR A 63 7.00 6.50 2.09
N LEU A 64 6.10 7.43 1.77
CA LEU A 64 5.31 7.34 0.54
C LEU A 64 6.14 7.57 -0.74
N GLY A 65 7.20 8.40 -0.69
CA GLY A 65 7.98 8.76 -1.89
C GLY A 65 8.48 7.55 -2.68
N PRO A 66 9.31 6.67 -2.09
CA PRO A 66 9.81 5.46 -2.75
C PRO A 66 8.69 4.52 -3.22
N HIS A 67 7.61 4.37 -2.43
CA HIS A 67 6.49 3.51 -2.81
C HIS A 67 5.79 4.01 -4.09
N TYR A 68 5.62 5.33 -4.24
CA TYR A 68 5.02 5.90 -5.45
C TYR A 68 5.99 5.87 -6.63
N GLU A 69 7.28 6.13 -6.41
CA GLU A 69 8.32 6.05 -7.47
C GLU A 69 8.42 4.64 -8.06
N ASP A 70 8.39 3.62 -7.20
CA ASP A 70 8.38 2.22 -7.61
C ASP A 70 7.15 1.85 -8.44
N LEU A 71 6.00 2.45 -8.13
CA LEU A 71 4.76 2.26 -8.88
C LEU A 71 4.81 2.99 -10.23
N GLU A 72 5.37 4.21 -10.27
CA GLU A 72 5.58 4.97 -11.50
C GLU A 72 6.49 4.21 -12.47
N GLN A 73 7.61 3.70 -11.99
CA GLN A 73 8.57 2.94 -12.81
C GLN A 73 7.98 1.65 -13.38
N ALA A 74 6.98 1.07 -12.71
CA ALA A 74 6.33 -0.14 -13.17
C ALA A 74 5.32 0.06 -14.32
N VAL A 75 5.00 1.31 -14.67
CA VAL A 75 4.03 1.62 -15.73
C VAL A 75 4.73 2.30 -16.92
N PRO A 76 5.15 1.53 -17.95
CA PRO A 76 5.82 2.08 -19.12
C PRO A 76 5.02 3.20 -19.83
N PRO A 77 5.73 4.18 -20.42
CA PRO A 77 5.11 5.13 -21.32
C PRO A 77 4.56 4.40 -22.55
N GLY A 78 3.48 4.92 -23.14
CA GLY A 78 2.91 4.40 -24.39
C GLY A 78 1.94 3.22 -24.24
N LEU A 79 1.80 2.62 -23.06
CA LEU A 79 0.73 1.63 -22.83
C LEU A 79 -0.66 2.28 -22.90
N GLY A 80 -1.60 1.56 -23.49
CA GLY A 80 -3.03 1.86 -23.35
C GLY A 80 -3.47 1.79 -21.89
N LEU A 81 -4.62 2.38 -21.58
CA LEU A 81 -5.07 2.53 -20.19
C LEU A 81 -5.20 1.20 -19.45
N ALA A 82 -5.87 0.21 -20.04
CA ALA A 82 -6.12 -1.07 -19.40
C ALA A 82 -4.82 -1.82 -19.07
N ASP A 83 -3.80 -1.69 -19.93
CA ASP A 83 -2.49 -2.29 -19.72
C ASP A 83 -1.69 -1.53 -18.66
N ALA A 84 -1.79 -0.19 -18.63
CA ALA A 84 -1.19 0.64 -17.60
C ALA A 84 -1.76 0.31 -16.22
N VAL A 85 -3.09 0.19 -16.11
CA VAL A 85 -3.78 -0.21 -14.88
C VAL A 85 -3.39 -1.63 -14.47
N GLY A 86 -3.30 -2.56 -15.42
CA GLY A 86 -2.85 -3.93 -15.14
C GLY A 86 -1.39 -4.00 -14.65
N ALA A 87 -0.49 -3.20 -15.24
CA ALA A 87 0.90 -3.12 -14.81
C ALA A 87 1.03 -2.55 -13.40
N PHE A 88 0.28 -1.48 -13.11
CA PHE A 88 0.18 -0.87 -11.80
C PHE A 88 -0.34 -1.87 -10.74
N ALA A 89 -1.43 -2.57 -11.04
CA ALA A 89 -2.03 -3.55 -10.13
C ALA A 89 -1.06 -4.72 -9.82
N ARG A 90 -0.34 -5.24 -10.83
CA ARG A 90 0.69 -6.28 -10.62
C ARG A 90 1.85 -5.79 -9.75
N ARG A 91 2.33 -4.55 -9.95
CA ARG A 91 3.38 -4.00 -9.09
C ARG A 91 2.89 -3.87 -7.65
N TYR A 92 1.67 -3.38 -7.45
CA TYR A 92 1.12 -3.23 -6.12
C TYR A 92 0.87 -4.59 -5.43
N ARG A 93 0.43 -5.60 -6.18
CA ARG A 93 0.34 -6.98 -5.68
C ARG A 93 1.69 -7.46 -5.12
N ARG A 94 2.77 -7.29 -5.87
CA ARG A 94 4.12 -7.65 -5.40
C ARG A 94 4.55 -6.92 -4.11
N LEU A 95 4.03 -5.72 -3.85
CA LEU A 95 4.25 -5.05 -2.56
C LEU A 95 3.47 -5.70 -1.41
N CYS A 96 2.31 -6.33 -1.70
CA CYS A 96 1.52 -7.06 -0.71
C CYS A 96 2.14 -8.42 -0.37
N ASP A 97 2.85 -9.02 -1.31
CA ASP A 97 3.51 -10.32 -1.14
C ASP A 97 4.93 -10.18 -0.50
N ASP A 98 5.42 -8.95 -0.33
CA ASP A 98 6.70 -8.67 0.30
C ASP A 98 6.72 -9.16 1.76
N PRO A 99 7.80 -9.79 2.25
CA PRO A 99 7.90 -10.25 3.64
C PRO A 99 7.66 -9.15 4.69
N ASP A 100 7.98 -7.89 4.35
CA ASP A 100 7.74 -6.72 5.20
C ASP A 100 6.35 -6.09 4.99
N ALA A 101 5.49 -6.60 4.10
CA ALA A 101 4.16 -6.03 3.81
C ALA A 101 3.31 -5.85 5.08
N ARG A 102 3.39 -6.79 6.02
CA ARG A 102 2.70 -6.68 7.31
C ARG A 102 3.18 -5.49 8.15
N ARG A 103 4.48 -5.19 8.11
CA ARG A 103 5.06 -4.04 8.82
C ARG A 103 4.69 -2.72 8.14
N HIS A 104 4.68 -2.69 6.81
CA HIS A 104 4.20 -1.56 6.01
C HIS A 104 2.73 -1.24 6.35
N LEU A 105 1.85 -2.24 6.32
CA LEU A 105 0.45 -2.05 6.67
C LEU A 105 0.26 -1.58 8.13
N SER A 106 1.01 -2.15 9.07
CA SER A 106 0.98 -1.73 10.49
C SER A 106 1.35 -0.25 10.66
N PHE A 107 2.39 0.21 9.95
CA PHE A 107 2.81 1.60 9.94
C PHE A 107 1.72 2.52 9.35
N GLU A 108 1.13 2.14 8.21
CA GLU A 108 0.05 2.91 7.58
C GLU A 108 -1.18 3.06 8.48
N ILE A 109 -1.64 1.96 9.09
CA ILE A 109 -2.77 1.97 10.02
C ILE A 109 -2.44 2.86 11.23
N SER A 110 -1.23 2.77 11.76
CA SER A 110 -0.79 3.58 12.90
C SER A 110 -0.78 5.08 12.58
N MET A 111 -0.27 5.45 11.40
CA MET A 111 -0.30 6.83 10.92
C MET A 111 -1.72 7.35 10.70
N GLN A 112 -2.62 6.51 10.19
CA GLN A 112 -4.04 6.85 10.03
C GLN A 112 -4.76 7.01 11.37
N ASP A 113 -4.55 6.12 12.33
CA ASP A 113 -5.10 6.22 13.70
C ASP A 113 -4.68 7.54 14.36
N MET A 114 -3.40 7.91 14.26
CA MET A 114 -2.91 9.20 14.76
C MET A 114 -3.59 10.39 14.07
N ALA A 115 -3.71 10.35 12.74
CA ALA A 115 -4.35 11.41 11.97
C ALA A 115 -5.86 11.56 12.25
N LEU A 116 -6.55 10.47 12.61
CA LEU A 116 -7.96 10.48 13.00
C LEU A 116 -8.17 11.05 14.40
N ARG A 117 -7.20 10.87 15.30
CA ARG A 117 -7.28 11.35 16.70
C ARG A 117 -6.87 12.80 16.85
N ASP A 118 -5.99 13.30 15.99
CA ASP A 118 -5.47 14.66 16.04
C ASP A 118 -6.03 15.54 14.90
N PRO A 119 -6.93 16.50 15.22
CA PRO A 119 -7.52 17.40 14.23
C PRO A 119 -6.50 18.27 13.46
N GLY A 120 -5.33 18.54 14.04
CA GLY A 120 -4.26 19.30 13.40
C GLY A 120 -3.41 18.45 12.45
N LEU A 121 -3.24 17.17 12.76
CA LEU A 121 -2.47 16.23 11.93
C LEU A 121 -3.26 15.76 10.70
N GLY A 122 -4.57 15.53 10.84
CA GLY A 122 -5.44 15.01 9.77
C GLY A 122 -5.33 15.78 8.43
N PRO A 123 -5.53 17.11 8.39
CA PRO A 123 -5.42 17.89 7.17
C PRO A 123 -4.02 17.83 6.53
N ARG A 124 -2.96 17.79 7.34
CA ARG A 124 -1.56 17.72 6.89
C ARG A 124 -1.22 16.34 6.33
N PHE A 125 -1.70 15.28 6.99
CA PHE A 125 -1.63 13.91 6.50
C PHE A 125 -2.28 13.82 5.12
N ALA A 126 -3.51 14.31 5.00
CA ALA A 126 -4.26 14.28 3.75
C ALA A 126 -3.57 15.10 2.63
N ALA A 127 -2.94 16.23 2.98
CA ALA A 127 -2.17 17.02 2.02
C ALA A 127 -0.92 16.27 1.51
N SER A 128 -0.17 15.62 2.40
CA SER A 128 1.00 14.81 2.03
C SER A 128 0.62 13.63 1.12
N VAL A 129 -0.47 12.92 1.45
CA VAL A 129 -1.00 11.84 0.60
C VAL A 129 -1.41 12.36 -0.79
N ARG A 130 -2.16 13.47 -0.84
CA ARG A 130 -2.61 14.04 -2.13
C ARG A 130 -1.45 14.50 -3.01
N ALA A 131 -0.40 15.08 -2.43
CA ALA A 131 0.79 15.50 -3.17
C ALA A 131 1.48 14.31 -3.87
N HIS A 132 1.48 13.13 -3.24
CA HIS A 132 1.97 11.91 -3.89
C HIS A 132 0.96 11.29 -4.85
N GLU A 133 -0.34 11.41 -4.60
CA GLU A 133 -1.39 10.94 -5.53
C GLU A 133 -1.39 11.68 -6.88
N GLU A 134 -0.91 12.93 -6.92
CA GLU A 134 -0.72 13.68 -8.17
C GLU A 134 0.22 12.95 -9.15
N ARG A 135 1.22 12.24 -8.62
CA ARG A 135 2.11 11.37 -9.41
C ARG A 135 1.34 10.24 -10.11
N LEU A 136 0.46 9.55 -9.40
CA LEU A 136 -0.40 8.52 -9.99
C LEU A 136 -1.38 9.09 -11.01
N THR A 137 -1.90 10.28 -10.76
CA THR A 137 -2.78 10.96 -11.73
C THR A 137 -2.04 11.20 -13.05
N ALA A 138 -0.78 11.64 -12.99
CA ALA A 138 0.06 11.86 -14.16
C ALA A 138 0.33 10.55 -14.93
N LEU A 139 0.41 9.41 -14.24
CA LEU A 139 0.60 8.11 -14.89
C LEU A 139 -0.55 7.75 -15.83
N PHE A 140 -1.80 8.14 -15.55
CA PHE A 140 -2.97 7.74 -16.33
C PHE A 140 -3.48 8.83 -17.29
N ALA A 141 -3.08 10.08 -17.08
CA ALA A 141 -3.47 11.20 -17.93
C ALA A 141 -2.99 11.01 -19.36
N GLY A 142 -3.84 11.31 -20.36
CA GLY A 142 -3.46 11.24 -21.76
C GLY A 142 -3.36 9.83 -22.35
N ARG A 143 -3.66 8.77 -21.58
CA ARG A 143 -3.68 7.39 -22.10
C ARG A 143 -4.94 7.12 -22.90
N ALA A 144 -4.78 6.34 -23.97
CA ALA A 144 -5.88 5.90 -24.83
C ALA A 144 -6.67 4.75 -24.19
N HIS A 145 -7.99 4.81 -24.33
CA HIS A 145 -8.94 3.78 -23.94
C HIS A 145 -10.15 3.84 -24.88
N ASP A 146 -10.48 2.73 -25.55
CA ASP A 146 -11.62 2.59 -26.47
C ASP A 146 -11.79 3.75 -27.47
N GLY A 147 -10.67 4.15 -28.09
CA GLY A 147 -10.63 5.22 -29.09
C GLY A 147 -10.70 6.65 -28.54
N ALA A 148 -10.83 6.82 -27.22
CA ALA A 148 -10.77 8.10 -26.53
C ALA A 148 -9.49 8.24 -25.69
N VAL A 149 -9.15 9.48 -25.32
CA VAL A 149 -8.02 9.79 -24.45
C VAL A 149 -8.53 10.31 -23.10
N LEU A 150 -7.93 9.84 -22.02
CA LEU A 150 -8.32 10.27 -20.67
C LEU A 150 -8.01 11.75 -20.42
N THR A 151 -9.03 12.49 -20.04
CA THR A 151 -8.90 13.87 -19.53
C THR A 151 -8.21 13.86 -18.16
N PRO A 152 -7.56 14.98 -17.74
CA PRO A 152 -6.97 15.08 -16.41
C PRO A 152 -7.95 14.80 -15.26
N ARG A 153 -9.23 15.19 -15.42
CA ARG A 153 -10.28 14.92 -14.44
C ARG A 153 -10.59 13.42 -14.32
N GLN A 154 -10.67 12.71 -15.45
CA GLN A 154 -10.88 11.26 -15.48
C GLN A 154 -9.68 10.53 -14.89
N ALA A 155 -8.46 10.91 -15.25
CA ALA A 155 -7.23 10.34 -14.69
C ALA A 155 -7.16 10.50 -13.17
N ARG A 156 -7.54 11.67 -12.64
CA ARG A 156 -7.59 11.89 -11.18
C ARG A 156 -8.62 10.98 -10.50
N ARG A 157 -9.83 10.88 -11.06
CA ARG A 157 -10.87 9.98 -10.54
C ARG A 157 -10.41 8.52 -10.52
N LEU A 158 -9.76 8.08 -11.60
CA LEU A 158 -9.21 6.74 -11.69
C LEU A 158 -8.09 6.51 -10.67
N ALA A 159 -7.16 7.44 -10.51
CA ALA A 159 -6.09 7.36 -9.51
C ALA A 159 -6.66 7.25 -8.09
N THR A 160 -7.67 8.05 -7.75
CA THR A 160 -8.35 7.97 -6.46
C THR A 160 -9.06 6.64 -6.26
N ALA A 161 -9.78 6.15 -7.27
CA ALA A 161 -10.46 4.85 -7.22
C ALA A 161 -9.47 3.69 -7.06
N LEU A 162 -8.38 3.69 -7.83
CA LEU A 162 -7.31 2.71 -7.75
C LEU A 162 -6.65 2.73 -6.37
N ARG A 163 -6.33 3.91 -5.82
CA ARG A 163 -5.79 4.04 -4.48
C ARG A 163 -6.72 3.42 -3.43
N GLY A 164 -8.02 3.72 -3.50
CA GLY A 164 -9.02 3.15 -2.59
C GLY A 164 -9.11 1.62 -2.68
N LEU A 165 -9.18 1.09 -3.90
CA LEU A 165 -9.20 -0.35 -4.16
C LEU A 165 -7.93 -1.02 -3.61
N LEU A 166 -6.76 -0.48 -3.91
CA LEU A 166 -5.48 -1.07 -3.54
C LEU A 166 -5.23 -1.04 -2.03
N ILE A 167 -5.64 0.02 -1.32
CA ILE A 167 -5.63 0.05 0.15
C ILE A 167 -6.49 -1.09 0.70
N GLY A 168 -7.70 -1.27 0.18
CA GLY A 168 -8.60 -2.36 0.59
C GLY A 168 -8.03 -3.74 0.28
N LEU A 169 -7.40 -3.92 -0.89
CA LEU A 169 -6.77 -5.18 -1.28
C LEU A 169 -5.51 -5.49 -0.46
N SER A 170 -4.69 -4.50 -0.14
CA SER A 170 -3.52 -4.65 0.75
C SER A 170 -3.96 -5.14 2.12
N GLN A 171 -4.97 -4.50 2.72
CA GLN A 171 -5.57 -4.96 3.97
C GLN A 171 -6.13 -6.38 3.82
N GLY A 172 -6.84 -6.65 2.72
CA GLY A 172 -7.46 -7.93 2.47
C GLY A 172 -6.46 -9.09 2.38
N VAL A 173 -5.33 -8.90 1.70
CA VAL A 173 -4.27 -9.91 1.56
C VAL A 173 -3.50 -10.07 2.87
N VAL A 174 -2.97 -8.97 3.42
CA VAL A 174 -2.08 -9.03 4.59
C VAL A 174 -2.79 -9.50 5.86
N LEU A 175 -4.10 -9.25 5.98
CA LEU A 175 -4.94 -9.72 7.09
C LEU A 175 -5.64 -11.05 6.80
N GLY A 176 -5.50 -11.61 5.59
CA GLY A 176 -6.14 -12.88 5.20
C GLY A 176 -7.66 -12.79 5.06
N LEU A 177 -8.21 -11.60 4.79
CA LEU A 177 -9.65 -11.40 4.55
C LEU A 177 -10.07 -11.80 3.13
N ILE A 178 -9.11 -11.84 2.20
CA ILE A 178 -9.29 -12.35 0.85
C ILE A 178 -8.59 -13.71 0.82
N GLY A 179 -9.36 -14.79 0.62
CA GLY A 179 -8.81 -16.14 0.50
C GLY A 179 -7.87 -16.28 -0.70
N PRO A 180 -7.09 -17.39 -0.79
CA PRO A 180 -6.31 -17.67 -1.99
C PRO A 180 -7.24 -17.63 -3.21
N ALA A 181 -6.75 -17.10 -4.32
CA ALA A 181 -7.53 -17.05 -5.55
C ALA A 181 -8.07 -18.46 -5.86
N PRO A 182 -9.34 -18.59 -6.28
CA PRO A 182 -9.91 -19.91 -6.53
C PRO A 182 -9.04 -20.65 -7.55
N GLU A 183 -8.62 -21.86 -7.18
CA GLU A 183 -7.88 -22.80 -8.05
C GLU A 183 -8.51 -22.82 -9.45
N PRO A 184 -7.71 -22.65 -10.53
CA PRO A 184 -8.24 -22.73 -11.88
C PRO A 184 -8.82 -24.13 -12.14
N GLY A 185 -10.16 -24.24 -12.05
CA GLY A 185 -10.90 -25.50 -12.21
C GLY A 185 -11.66 -25.97 -10.96
N ALA A 186 -11.62 -25.25 -9.84
CA ALA A 186 -12.47 -25.57 -8.70
C ALA A 186 -13.95 -25.43 -9.09
N PRO A 187 -14.79 -26.46 -8.89
CA PRO A 187 -16.23 -26.31 -9.05
C PRO A 187 -16.70 -25.19 -8.09
N GLY A 188 -17.50 -24.26 -8.60
CA GLY A 188 -18.03 -23.15 -7.81
C GLY A 188 -18.70 -23.65 -6.53
N PRO A 189 -18.81 -22.80 -5.49
CA PRO A 189 -19.31 -23.23 -4.19
C PRO A 189 -20.68 -23.92 -4.37
N ASP A 190 -20.72 -25.21 -4.06
CA ASP A 190 -21.93 -26.02 -4.12
C ASP A 190 -22.91 -25.48 -3.07
N THR A 191 -23.84 -24.63 -3.52
CA THR A 191 -24.87 -24.03 -2.69
C THR A 191 -25.94 -25.02 -2.23
N SER A 192 -25.78 -26.32 -2.56
CA SER A 192 -26.81 -27.35 -2.36
C SER A 192 -26.65 -28.16 -1.08
N ARG A 193 -25.61 -27.95 -0.27
CA ARG A 193 -25.43 -28.71 0.98
C ARG A 193 -25.88 -27.94 2.23
N PRO A 194 -26.93 -28.38 2.94
CA PRO A 194 -27.27 -27.83 4.24
C PRO A 194 -26.20 -28.23 5.27
N HIS A 195 -25.75 -27.25 6.05
CA HIS A 195 -24.84 -27.42 7.19
C HIS A 195 -25.38 -28.49 8.15
N ALA A 196 -24.74 -29.67 8.16
CA ALA A 196 -24.86 -30.62 9.26
C ALA A 196 -23.64 -30.45 10.17
N SER A 197 -23.91 -30.01 11.40
CA SER A 197 -22.99 -30.02 12.52
C SER A 197 -22.59 -31.46 12.84
N ASP A 198 -21.30 -31.74 13.04
CA ASP A 198 -20.90 -32.53 14.21
C ASP A 198 -19.40 -32.36 14.57
N PRO A 199 -19.06 -32.44 15.87
CA PRO A 199 -17.72 -32.25 16.42
C PRO A 199 -16.96 -33.58 16.57
N HIS A 200 -15.64 -33.48 16.77
CA HIS A 200 -14.66 -34.56 17.02
C HIS A 200 -14.17 -35.39 15.82
N ALA A 201 -12.92 -35.13 15.40
CA ALA A 201 -11.96 -36.20 15.08
C ALA A 201 -10.51 -35.66 15.16
N SER A 202 -9.65 -36.48 15.76
CA SER A 202 -8.27 -36.22 16.18
C SER A 202 -7.25 -36.21 15.01
N ARG A 203 -6.09 -35.57 15.24
CA ARG A 203 -4.82 -35.73 14.45
C ARG A 203 -4.18 -37.11 14.75
N PRO A 204 -3.04 -37.56 14.15
CA PRO A 204 -2.13 -36.93 13.17
C PRO A 204 -1.65 -37.88 12.02
N ASP A 205 -0.82 -37.41 11.08
CA ASP A 205 0.58 -37.87 10.81
C ASP A 205 1.16 -37.24 9.51
N THR A 206 2.46 -37.44 9.33
CA THR A 206 3.51 -36.66 8.69
C THR A 206 3.81 -37.12 7.25
N SER A 207 4.19 -36.21 6.34
CA SER A 207 5.20 -36.48 5.29
C SER A 207 5.54 -35.20 4.50
N GLU A 208 6.83 -34.92 4.39
CA GLU A 208 7.44 -33.84 3.61
C GLU A 208 7.63 -34.22 2.13
N GLN A 209 7.71 -33.17 1.30
CA GLN A 209 8.31 -33.00 -0.05
C GLN A 209 7.39 -33.05 -1.30
N PRO A 210 7.68 -32.29 -2.38
CA PRO A 210 8.42 -31.02 -2.51
C PRO A 210 7.54 -29.89 -3.12
N THR A 211 7.64 -28.69 -2.57
CA THR A 211 7.04 -27.44 -3.07
C THR A 211 7.87 -26.86 -4.21
N SER A 212 7.42 -26.98 -5.47
CA SER A 212 8.01 -26.16 -6.55
C SER A 212 7.13 -25.93 -7.79
N ARG A 213 5.88 -26.44 -7.82
CA ARG A 213 4.99 -26.26 -8.98
C ARG A 213 3.60 -25.72 -8.63
N GLN A 214 3.17 -25.86 -7.39
CA GLN A 214 1.89 -25.38 -6.87
C GLN A 214 1.93 -23.90 -6.50
N ASP A 215 3.02 -23.45 -5.86
CA ASP A 215 3.25 -22.04 -5.49
C ASP A 215 3.16 -21.09 -6.70
N ALA A 216 3.71 -21.50 -7.85
CA ALA A 216 3.63 -20.69 -9.07
C ALA A 216 2.17 -20.49 -9.53
N GLY A 217 1.34 -21.53 -9.46
CA GLY A 217 -0.07 -21.48 -9.86
C GLY A 217 -0.91 -20.55 -8.98
N GLU A 218 -0.67 -20.58 -7.67
CA GLU A 218 -1.33 -19.71 -6.68
C GLU A 218 -0.90 -18.24 -6.83
N GLU A 219 0.39 -18.00 -7.04
CA GLU A 219 0.95 -16.67 -7.31
C GLU A 219 0.29 -16.04 -8.56
N TYR A 220 0.18 -16.80 -9.66
CA TYR A 220 -0.47 -16.36 -10.90
C TYR A 220 -1.97 -16.07 -10.75
N ALA A 221 -2.73 -16.91 -10.02
CA ALA A 221 -4.16 -16.72 -9.83
C ALA A 221 -4.45 -15.45 -9.01
N SER A 222 -3.58 -15.16 -8.06
CA SER A 222 -3.67 -14.01 -7.18
C SER A 222 -3.30 -12.69 -7.90
N GLU A 223 -2.23 -12.66 -8.70
CA GLU A 223 -1.87 -11.51 -9.54
C GLU A 223 -3.00 -11.16 -10.52
N ARG A 224 -3.64 -12.18 -11.09
CA ARG A 224 -4.77 -12.01 -12.01
C ARG A 224 -5.98 -11.38 -11.33
N TYR A 225 -6.32 -11.79 -10.11
CA TYR A 225 -7.42 -11.20 -9.35
C TYR A 225 -7.23 -9.68 -9.13
N PHE A 226 -6.02 -9.24 -8.79
CA PHE A 226 -5.72 -7.81 -8.61
C PHE A 226 -5.83 -7.04 -9.92
N ALA A 227 -5.28 -7.61 -11.00
CA ALA A 227 -5.35 -6.99 -12.32
C ALA A 227 -6.81 -6.89 -12.82
N ASP A 228 -7.63 -7.92 -12.59
CA ASP A 228 -9.02 -7.97 -13.02
C ASP A 228 -9.89 -7.00 -12.18
N ALA A 229 -9.70 -6.96 -10.85
CA ALA A 229 -10.37 -5.98 -9.98
C ALA A 229 -10.01 -4.54 -10.35
N ALA A 230 -8.73 -4.27 -10.67
CA ALA A 230 -8.31 -2.95 -11.12
C ALA A 230 -8.84 -2.61 -12.52
N ARG A 231 -8.86 -3.58 -13.46
CA ARG A 231 -9.43 -3.41 -14.80
C ARG A 231 -10.94 -3.17 -14.78
N ALA A 232 -11.66 -3.71 -13.81
CA ALA A 232 -13.07 -3.40 -13.61
C ALA A 232 -13.33 -1.90 -13.37
N LEU A 233 -12.35 -1.15 -12.84
CA LEU A 233 -12.47 0.31 -12.65
C LEU A 233 -12.37 1.11 -13.96
N VAL A 234 -11.82 0.52 -15.02
CA VAL A 234 -11.78 1.16 -16.35
C VAL A 234 -12.90 0.66 -17.27
N THR A 235 -13.56 -0.44 -16.92
CA THR A 235 -14.75 -0.95 -17.61
C THR A 235 -15.98 -0.17 -17.09
N PRO A 236 -16.96 0.26 -17.90
CA PRO A 236 -18.01 1.20 -17.46
C PRO A 236 -18.81 0.64 -16.26
N PRO A 237 -19.06 1.44 -15.19
CA PRO A 237 -19.70 2.76 -15.24
C PRO A 237 -18.94 3.92 -14.53
N VAL A 238 -17.64 3.77 -14.23
CA VAL A 238 -16.89 4.80 -13.45
C VAL A 238 -16.59 6.07 -14.28
N LEU A 239 -16.57 5.97 -15.61
CA LEU A 239 -16.37 7.07 -16.55
C LEU A 239 -17.71 7.62 -17.06
N GLY A 240 -18.55 8.16 -16.16
CA GLY A 240 -19.76 8.89 -16.54
C GLY A 240 -19.47 10.10 -17.45
N PRO A 241 -20.50 10.63 -18.16
CA PRO A 241 -20.32 11.61 -19.24
C PRO A 241 -19.65 12.92 -18.79
N PRO A 242 -19.06 13.69 -19.74
CA PRO A 242 -18.17 14.84 -19.49
C PRO A 242 -18.76 15.94 -18.59
#